data_AF-A0A821A795-F1
#
_entry.id   AF-A0A821A795-F1
#
_cell.length_a   1.000
_cell.length_b   1.000
_cell.length_c   1.000
_cell.angle_alpha   90.00
_cell.angle_beta   90.00
_cell.angle_gamma   90.00
#
_symmetry.space_group_name_H-M   'P 1'
#
loop_
_entity.id
_entity.type
_entity.pdbx_description
1 polymer ?
#
loop_
_entity_poly.entity_id
_entity_poly.type
_entity_poly.pdbx_seq_one_letter_code
_entity_poly.pdbx_strand_id
1 'polypeptide(L)'
;MFWKKFVITLFIFILILLYRAYVVFTPDKTIFEPCSSTNDNHSLEFHEQRLRTFQTLLQFQTISYEENNQNFTELKRCRNFIKQHYDDLITKYSKFVQLHDIAEYSLLYEIRGKNSNLKPFLLSAHFDVVPTGNLSRWK
;
A
#
# COMPACT_ATOMS: atom_id res chain seq x y z
N MET A 1 -40.79 25.93 -18.92
CA MET A 1 -39.97 25.08 -19.82
C MET A 1 -38.57 24.82 -19.28
N PHE A 2 -37.91 25.82 -18.67
CA PHE A 2 -36.55 25.71 -18.11
C PHE A 2 -36.42 24.66 -16.98
N TRP A 3 -37.36 24.63 -16.03
CA TRP A 3 -37.36 23.68 -14.90
C TRP A 3 -37.40 22.21 -15.33
N LYS A 4 -38.23 21.87 -16.32
CA LYS A 4 -38.31 20.50 -16.85
C LYS A 4 -36.99 20.07 -17.50
N LYS A 5 -36.33 20.98 -18.23
CA LYS A 5 -35.01 20.72 -18.83
C LYS A 5 -33.93 20.53 -17.76
N PHE A 6 -33.93 21.36 -16.72
CA PHE A 6 -33.00 21.23 -15.60
C PHE A 6 -33.13 19.89 -14.87
N VAL A 7 -34.36 19.47 -14.55
CA VAL A 7 -34.61 18.18 -13.89
C VAL A 7 -34.16 17.00 -14.75
N ILE A 8 -34.42 17.04 -16.07
CA ILE A 8 -33.97 16.00 -17.00
C ILE A 8 -32.44 15.94 -17.06
N THR A 9 -31.76 17.08 -17.18
CA THR A 9 -30.29 17.13 -17.21
C THR A 9 -29.70 16.60 -15.91
N LEU A 10 -30.26 16.96 -14.76
CA LEU A 10 -29.82 16.45 -13.46
C LEU A 10 -30.00 14.93 -13.34
N PHE A 11 -31.13 14.41 -13.80
CA PHE A 11 -31.39 12.97 -13.80
C PHE A 11 -30.40 12.20 -14.70
N ILE A 12 -30.12 12.71 -15.90
CA ILE A 12 -29.12 12.11 -16.80
C ILE A 12 -27.74 12.14 -16.16
N PHE A 13 -27.36 13.25 -15.52
CA PHE A 13 -26.09 13.36 -14.81
C PHE A 13 -25.98 12.34 -13.67
N ILE A 14 -27.03 12.17 -12.86
CA ILE A 14 -27.09 11.16 -11.80
C ILE A 14 -26.97 9.75 -12.40
N LEU A 15 -27.67 9.44 -13.49
CA LEU A 15 -27.54 8.14 -14.16
C LEU A 15 -26.12 7.87 -14.67
N ILE A 16 -25.44 8.87 -15.22
CA ILE A 16 -24.03 8.74 -15.64
C ILE A 16 -23.13 8.48 -14.44
N LEU A 17 -23.36 9.17 -13.31
CA LEU A 17 -22.61 8.94 -12.07
C LEU A 17 -22.85 7.53 -11.51
N LEU A 18 -24.09 7.06 -11.47
CA LEU A 18 -24.44 5.71 -11.02
C LEU A 18 -23.86 4.64 -11.94
N TYR A 19 -23.93 4.84 -13.26
CA TYR A 19 -23.31 3.94 -14.24
C TYR A 19 -21.79 3.88 -14.06
N ARG A 20 -21.13 5.04 -13.92
CA ARG A 20 -19.68 5.07 -13.68
C ARG A 20 -19.31 4.43 -12.35
N ALA A 21 -20.06 4.69 -11.28
CA ALA A 21 -19.84 4.02 -10.01
C ALA A 21 -19.97 2.50 -10.15
N TYR A 22 -21.00 2.01 -10.84
CA TYR A 22 -21.21 0.58 -11.04
C TYR A 22 -20.10 -0.08 -11.88
N VAL A 23 -19.67 0.56 -12.97
CA VAL A 23 -18.70 -0.03 -13.92
C VAL A 23 -17.24 0.16 -13.47
N VAL A 24 -16.90 1.28 -12.84
CA VAL A 24 -15.51 1.60 -12.47
C VAL A 24 -15.13 1.04 -11.10
N PHE A 25 -16.07 0.92 -10.16
CA PHE A 25 -15.78 0.44 -8.80
C PHE A 25 -16.06 -1.04 -8.55
N THR A 26 -16.49 -1.82 -9.54
CA THR A 26 -16.57 -3.27 -9.37
C THR A 26 -15.15 -3.84 -9.50
N PRO A 27 -14.52 -4.30 -8.40
CA PRO A 27 -13.20 -4.91 -8.49
C PRO A 27 -13.35 -6.17 -9.32
N ASP A 28 -12.51 -6.29 -10.33
CA ASP A 28 -12.44 -7.48 -11.15
C ASP A 28 -11.95 -8.64 -10.28
N LYS A 29 -12.92 -9.45 -9.82
CA LYS A 29 -12.67 -10.58 -8.92
C LYS A 29 -11.83 -11.68 -9.57
N THR A 30 -11.65 -11.64 -10.90
CA THR A 30 -10.88 -12.62 -11.64
C THR A 30 -9.38 -12.33 -11.69
N ILE A 31 -8.94 -11.16 -11.19
CA ILE A 31 -7.51 -10.79 -11.16
C ILE A 31 -6.71 -11.65 -10.16
N PHE A 32 -7.36 -12.20 -9.14
CA PHE A 32 -6.71 -13.08 -8.17
C PHE A 32 -7.01 -14.53 -8.52
N GLU A 33 -6.41 -15.02 -9.61
CA GLU A 33 -6.21 -16.46 -9.72
C GLU A 33 -5.36 -16.87 -8.50
N PRO A 34 -5.84 -17.79 -7.64
CA PRO A 34 -5.02 -18.29 -6.55
C PRO A 34 -3.73 -18.81 -7.16
N CYS A 35 -2.58 -18.46 -6.55
CA CYS A 35 -1.29 -18.96 -6.99
C CYS A 35 -1.41 -20.46 -7.25
N SER A 36 -1.23 -20.88 -8.50
CA SER A 36 -1.23 -22.28 -8.88
C SER A 36 -0.32 -23.01 -7.89
N SER A 37 -0.82 -24.09 -7.29
CA SER A 37 -0.05 -24.95 -6.39
C SER A 37 1.02 -25.76 -7.14
N THR A 38 1.48 -25.26 -8.29
CA THR A 38 2.67 -25.80 -8.95
C THR A 38 3.82 -25.64 -7.96
N ASN A 39 4.62 -26.70 -7.82
CA ASN A 39 5.84 -26.74 -7.02
C ASN A 39 6.94 -25.84 -7.60
N ASP A 40 6.55 -24.71 -8.20
CA ASP A 40 7.43 -23.62 -8.53
C ASP A 40 7.84 -23.04 -7.19
N ASN A 41 8.90 -23.62 -6.64
CA ASN A 41 9.61 -23.11 -5.49
C ASN A 41 10.16 -21.74 -5.88
N HIS A 42 9.31 -20.72 -5.87
CA HIS A 42 9.69 -19.32 -5.82
C HIS A 42 10.29 -19.06 -4.43
N SER A 43 11.32 -19.82 -4.06
CA SER A 43 12.11 -19.50 -2.90
C SER A 43 12.77 -18.18 -3.22
N LEU A 44 12.33 -17.13 -2.54
CA LEU A 44 13.13 -15.92 -2.47
C LEU A 44 14.50 -16.37 -1.98
N GLU A 45 15.52 -16.19 -2.81
CA GLU A 45 16.89 -16.52 -2.45
C GLU A 45 17.19 -15.84 -1.12
N PHE A 46 17.61 -16.65 -0.15
CA PHE A 46 17.92 -16.14 1.16
C PHE A 46 19.11 -15.19 1.05
N HIS A 47 18.84 -13.92 1.33
CA HIS A 47 19.85 -12.86 1.23
C HIS A 47 20.03 -12.28 2.62
N GLU A 48 21.21 -12.51 3.21
CA GLU A 48 21.61 -12.07 4.56
C GLU A 48 21.26 -10.60 4.84
N GLN A 49 21.40 -9.73 3.82
CA GLN A 49 21.04 -8.33 3.97
C GLN A 49 19.55 -8.13 4.28
N ARG A 50 18.65 -8.89 3.64
CA ARG A 50 17.19 -8.78 3.88
C ARG A 50 16.86 -9.25 5.29
N LEU A 51 17.51 -10.32 5.76
CA LEU A 51 17.36 -10.79 7.13
C LEU A 51 17.78 -9.70 8.13
N ARG A 52 18.96 -9.07 7.93
CA ARG A 52 19.43 -7.98 8.79
C ARG A 52 18.53 -6.76 8.77
N THR A 53 18.03 -6.37 7.60
CA THR A 53 17.06 -5.28 7.48
C THR A 53 15.78 -5.61 8.25
N PHE A 54 15.26 -6.84 8.10
CA PHE A 54 14.08 -7.29 8.81
C PHE A 54 14.29 -7.31 10.34
N GLN A 55 15.41 -7.87 10.81
CA GLN A 55 15.78 -7.86 12.24
C GLN A 55 15.87 -6.44 12.80
N THR A 56 16.40 -5.49 12.02
CA THR A 56 16.44 -4.07 12.39
C THR A 56 15.04 -3.47 12.47
N LEU A 57 14.17 -3.78 11.50
CA LEU A 57 12.79 -3.30 11.49
C LEU A 57 12.00 -3.76 12.72
N LEU A 58 12.24 -4.98 13.20
CA LEU A 58 11.61 -5.51 14.41
C LEU A 58 12.00 -4.77 15.70
N GLN A 59 13.07 -3.96 15.69
CA GLN A 59 13.49 -3.19 16.86
C GLN A 59 12.71 -1.88 17.02
N PHE A 60 12.02 -1.39 15.98
CA PHE A 60 11.18 -0.20 16.11
C PHE A 60 9.87 -0.56 16.81
N GLN A 61 9.60 0.07 17.95
CA GLN A 61 8.41 -0.22 18.75
C GLN A 61 7.19 0.55 18.24
N THR A 62 6.77 0.25 17.02
CA THR A 62 5.63 0.87 16.31
C THR A 62 4.27 0.43 16.87
N ILE A 63 4.17 0.30 18.19
CA ILE A 63 2.98 -0.23 18.86
C ILE A 63 1.81 0.74 18.71
N SER A 64 0.68 0.21 18.25
CA SER A 64 -0.61 0.89 18.09
C SER A 64 -1.63 0.24 19.03
N TYR A 65 -2.15 1.02 19.98
CA TYR A 65 -3.16 0.56 20.94
C TYR A 65 -4.57 0.87 20.43
N GLU A 66 -4.78 2.10 19.96
CA GLU A 66 -6.04 2.61 19.42
C GLU A 66 -5.75 3.74 18.40
N GLU A 67 -6.77 4.22 17.68
CA GLU A 67 -6.63 5.21 16.59
C GLU A 67 -5.81 6.46 16.99
N ASN A 68 -6.01 6.96 18.20
CA ASN A 68 -5.30 8.13 18.73
C ASN A 68 -4.23 7.79 19.79
N ASN A 69 -3.93 6.50 19.96
CA ASN A 69 -2.95 6.00 20.91
C ASN A 69 -1.94 5.11 20.20
N GLN A 70 -1.01 5.75 19.50
CA GLN A 70 0.04 5.10 18.72
C GLN A 70 1.39 5.70 19.07
N ASN A 71 2.45 4.91 18.96
CA ASN A 71 3.81 5.42 19.10
C ASN A 71 4.27 6.10 17.79
N PHE A 72 3.73 7.29 17.51
CA PHE A 72 4.05 8.07 16.30
C PHE A 72 5.54 8.39 16.16
N THR A 73 6.27 8.53 17.28
CA THR A 73 7.73 8.73 17.27
C THR A 73 8.44 7.52 16.68
N GLU A 74 8.10 6.31 17.13
CA GLU A 74 8.69 5.08 16.59
C GLU A 74 8.24 4.80 15.16
N LEU A 75 6.98 5.10 14.82
CA LEU A 75 6.50 5.03 13.43
C LEU A 75 7.33 5.92 12.50
N LYS A 76 7.57 7.19 12.90
CA LYS A 76 8.40 8.12 12.13
C LYS A 76 9.85 7.65 12.02
N ARG A 77 10.42 7.06 13.07
CA ARG A 77 11.77 6.47 13.03
C ARG A 77 11.86 5.27 12.08
N CYS A 78 10.92 4.34 12.18
CA CYS A 78 10.82 3.17 11.29
C CYS A 78 10.69 3.61 9.83
N ARG A 79 9.76 4.53 9.55
CA ARG A 79 9.56 5.11 8.21
C ARG A 79 10.84 5.77 7.68
N ASN A 80 11.52 6.59 8.47
CA ASN A 80 12.74 7.26 8.05
C ASN A 80 13.88 6.26 7.79
N PHE A 81 13.97 5.20 8.60
CA PHE A 81 14.91 4.11 8.35
C PHE A 81 14.64 3.45 7.00
N ILE A 82 13.39 3.06 6.69
CA ILE A 82 13.04 2.45 5.40
C ILE A 82 13.39 3.40 4.24
N LYS A 83 12.99 4.68 4.35
CA LYS A 83 13.26 5.70 3.32
C LYS A 83 14.77 5.82 3.04
N GLN A 84 15.59 5.92 4.09
CA GLN A 84 17.04 6.03 3.97
C GLN A 84 17.70 4.74 3.47
N HIS A 85 17.26 3.58 3.98
CA HIS A 85 17.84 2.29 3.63
C HIS A 85 17.69 1.95 2.15
N TYR A 86 16.62 2.42 1.51
CA TYR A 86 16.36 2.20 0.09
C TYR A 86 16.63 3.42 -0.79
N ASP A 87 17.18 4.51 -0.25
CA ASP A 87 17.35 5.77 -0.99
C ASP A 87 18.20 5.63 -2.26
N ASP A 88 19.31 4.89 -2.18
CA ASP A 88 20.17 4.59 -3.33
C ASP A 88 19.42 3.80 -4.41
N LEU A 89 18.59 2.84 -4.00
CA LEU A 89 17.79 2.02 -4.91
C LEU A 89 16.75 2.88 -5.63
N ILE A 90 16.07 3.75 -4.90
CA ILE A 90 15.07 4.66 -5.44
C ILE A 90 15.72 5.66 -6.39
N THR A 91 16.85 6.25 -5.99
CA THR A 91 17.64 7.18 -6.81
C THR A 91 18.09 6.54 -8.13
N LYS A 92 18.61 5.30 -8.05
CA LYS A 92 18.99 4.51 -9.24
C LYS A 92 17.85 4.31 -10.22
N TYR A 93 16.62 4.20 -9.74
CA TYR A 93 15.43 3.91 -10.54
C TYR A 93 14.46 5.10 -10.68
N SER A 94 14.92 6.31 -10.37
CA SER A 94 14.15 7.57 -10.41
C SER A 94 13.44 7.88 -11.74
N LYS A 95 13.87 7.28 -12.85
CA LYS A 95 13.19 7.40 -14.16
C LYS A 95 11.79 6.79 -14.18
N PHE A 96 11.51 5.82 -13.31
CA PHE A 96 10.24 5.11 -13.25
C PHE A 96 9.74 4.87 -11.82
N VAL A 97 10.46 5.32 -10.80
CA VAL A 97 10.04 5.27 -9.40
C VAL A 97 9.93 6.69 -8.87
N GLN A 98 8.77 7.03 -8.33
CA GLN A 98 8.51 8.30 -7.66
C GLN A 98 8.06 8.03 -6.22
N LEU A 99 8.71 8.66 -5.24
CA LEU A 99 8.27 8.66 -3.85
C LEU A 99 7.34 9.85 -3.61
N HIS A 100 6.13 9.57 -3.14
CA HIS A 100 5.17 10.55 -2.66
C HIS A 100 5.24 10.59 -1.12
N ASP A 101 5.62 11.73 -0.57
CA ASP A 101 5.70 11.93 0.89
C ASP A 101 4.31 12.31 1.43
N ILE A 102 3.69 11.42 2.20
CA ILE A 102 2.31 11.58 2.69
C ILE A 102 2.32 11.58 4.21
N ALA A 103 1.86 12.69 4.80
CA ALA A 103 1.54 12.86 6.22
C ALA A 103 2.62 12.38 7.22
N GLU A 104 3.90 12.44 6.84
CA GLU A 104 5.08 12.07 7.66
C GLU A 104 5.18 10.63 8.19
N TYR A 105 4.14 9.80 8.05
CA TYR A 105 4.09 8.43 8.57
C TYR A 105 3.96 7.36 7.49
N SER A 106 3.70 7.76 6.25
CA SER A 106 3.54 6.84 5.11
C SER A 106 4.67 6.98 4.10
N LEU A 107 4.85 5.93 3.30
CA LEU A 107 5.70 5.91 2.11
C LEU A 107 4.87 5.37 0.95
N LEU A 108 4.59 6.21 -0.05
CA LEU A 108 3.91 5.79 -1.27
C LEU A 108 4.91 5.84 -2.43
N TYR A 109 5.27 4.67 -2.95
CA TYR A 109 6.11 4.54 -4.13
C TYR A 109 5.24 4.26 -5.34
N GLU A 110 5.27 5.16 -6.32
CA GLU A 110 4.68 4.94 -7.63
C GLU A 110 5.75 4.35 -8.57
N ILE A 111 5.48 3.17 -9.12
CA ILE A 111 6.36 2.49 -10.06
C ILE A 111 5.67 2.43 -11.41
N ARG A 112 6.16 3.20 -12.39
CA ARG A 112 5.61 3.26 -13.74
C ARG A 112 6.00 2.01 -14.53
N GLY A 113 5.03 1.13 -14.77
CA GLY A 113 5.18 -0.02 -15.65
C GLY A 113 5.45 0.38 -17.11
N LYS A 114 6.13 -0.50 -17.85
CA LYS A 114 6.41 -0.27 -19.29
C LYS A 114 5.18 -0.44 -20.19
N ASN A 115 4.24 -1.29 -19.79
CA ASN A 115 3.02 -1.58 -20.55
C ASN A 115 1.85 -0.79 -19.99
N SER A 116 1.46 0.30 -20.66
CA SER A 116 0.36 1.18 -20.25
C SER A 116 -1.03 0.56 -20.42
N ASN A 117 -1.15 -0.61 -21.05
CA ASN A 117 -2.42 -1.31 -21.22
C ASN A 117 -2.79 -2.18 -20.01
N LEU A 118 -1.85 -2.41 -19.09
CA LEU A 118 -2.12 -3.14 -17.85
C LEU A 118 -2.78 -2.23 -16.81
N LYS A 119 -3.70 -2.80 -16.03
CA LYS A 119 -4.29 -2.11 -14.88
C LYS A 119 -3.22 -1.89 -13.80
N PRO A 120 -3.19 -0.73 -13.13
CA PRO A 120 -2.34 -0.55 -11.96
C PRO A 120 -2.81 -1.48 -10.83
N PHE A 121 -1.88 -1.88 -9.97
CA PHE A 121 -2.18 -2.59 -8.73
C PHE A 121 -1.41 -1.95 -7.58
N LEU A 122 -1.91 -2.15 -6.35
CA LEU A 122 -1.32 -1.62 -5.13
C LEU A 122 -0.78 -2.77 -4.29
N LEU A 123 0.49 -2.67 -3.90
CA LEU A 123 1.05 -3.45 -2.81
C LEU A 123 1.05 -2.56 -1.57
N SER A 124 0.33 -2.97 -0.54
CA SER A 124 0.20 -2.23 0.70
C SER A 124 0.55 -3.11 1.89
N ALA A 125 1.27 -2.53 2.84
CA ALA A 125 1.54 -3.10 4.16
C ALA A 125 1.48 -1.96 5.19
N HIS A 126 1.33 -2.32 6.46
CA HIS A 126 1.36 -1.37 7.56
C HIS A 126 2.63 -1.59 8.41
N PHE A 127 3.09 -0.54 9.08
CA PHE A 127 4.30 -0.57 9.91
C PHE A 127 4.03 -0.85 11.38
N ASP A 128 2.80 -0.59 11.83
CA ASP A 128 2.41 -0.70 13.23
C ASP A 128 2.16 -2.16 13.65
N VAL A 129 2.32 -2.41 14.94
CA VAL A 129 2.08 -3.71 15.55
C VAL A 129 1.15 -3.57 16.74
N VAL A 130 0.44 -4.64 17.06
CA VAL A 130 -0.35 -4.72 18.30
C VAL A 130 0.58 -4.98 19.50
N PRO A 131 0.16 -4.61 20.73
CA PRO A 131 0.92 -4.93 21.94
C PRO A 131 1.14 -6.44 22.09
N THR A 132 2.32 -6.83 22.59
CA THR A 132 2.74 -8.24 22.74
C THR A 132 1.93 -9.04 23.78
N GLY A 133 1.05 -8.37 24.52
CA GLY A 133 0.22 -8.99 25.56
C GLY A 133 1.08 -9.62 26.66
N ASN A 134 0.91 -10.91 26.90
CA ASN A 134 1.66 -11.64 27.91
C ASN A 134 2.98 -12.19 27.33
N LEU A 135 4.10 -11.52 27.64
CA LEU A 135 5.44 -11.91 27.22
C LEU A 135 5.83 -13.34 27.61
N SER A 136 5.27 -13.91 28.69
CA SER A 136 5.61 -15.29 29.10
C SER A 136 5.16 -16.37 28.11
N ARG A 137 4.27 -16.01 27.16
CA ARG A 137 3.80 -16.89 26.08
C ARG A 137 4.67 -16.84 24.82
N TRP A 138 5.63 -15.92 24.75
CA TRP A 138 6.58 -15.77 23.64
C TRP A 138 7.91 -16.40 24.08
N LYS A 139 8.18 -17.64 23.65
CA LYS A 139 9.42 -18.37 23.91
C LYS A 139 10.00 -18.91 22.61
#